data_AF-A0A0G1U0D0-F1
#
_entry.id   AF-A0A0G1U0D0-F1
#
_cell.length_a   1.000
_cell.length_b   1.000
_cell.length_c   1.000
_cell.angle_alpha   90.00
_cell.angle_beta   90.00
_cell.angle_gamma   90.00
#
_symmetry.space_group_name_H-M   'P 1'
#
loop_
_entity.id
_entity.type
_entity.pdbx_description
1 polymer ?
#
loop_
_entity_poly.entity_id
_entity_poly.type
_entity_poly.pdbx_seq_one_letter_code
_entity_poly.pdbx_strand_id
1 'polypeptide(L)'
;MFHKLRLNFTFSKIISSLVSLVFLVLAMPFLVASLSEIKKSVGQKTVPVPVVGTGSMYPSLFWIETEGGPDDPEKTAIEEYRTTPHMYLRFKGITLFGKKYLTRDLAAGDMVAFQNEATRKILLEEGKDQDFGFIKRIIALPGDTIELRDGYVYKNGEILAEPYIYRPRSTYGESFLPDCQKLVIPPNKYFVLGDNRKVSSDSRGPLGLIDGSDVTFVLPYEEQTPYQSLWRDPKDDDKDQGTPSLNVAEFYTLLNRARQEKNIPALKNVGALSNSSRLRANDSSSSLETALTRAGYNNILSGEFVSRGHFNAQELLENLLYFPSTYKQIMSPDYQEIGVTSLNKEVNGCPSEIVVGHLGGYIPASYDKHAIENWESLISNLDSVIPSWEKAKDYPGIDQDKLGRLLTILAERRSLAVEVVDTMKAKKWLSDELEARITADQTLADEASLLVEELNKE
;
A
#
# COMPACT_ATOMS: atom_id res chain seq x y z
N MET A 1 -45.09 -89.84 -29.61
CA MET A 1 -43.90 -89.37 -28.84
C MET A 1 -43.44 -87.98 -29.32
N PHE A 2 -44.35 -87.00 -29.41
CA PHE A 2 -44.02 -85.62 -29.85
C PHE A 2 -44.74 -84.60 -28.96
N HIS A 3 -44.22 -84.39 -27.75
CA HIS A 3 -44.73 -83.36 -26.83
C HIS A 3 -43.61 -82.70 -25.98
N LYS A 4 -42.38 -82.65 -26.51
CA LYS A 4 -41.23 -82.03 -25.80
C LYS A 4 -40.48 -80.92 -26.54
N LEU A 5 -40.89 -80.53 -27.75
CA LEU A 5 -40.12 -79.58 -28.58
C LEU A 5 -40.71 -78.15 -28.73
N ARG A 6 -41.84 -77.81 -28.10
CA ARG A 6 -42.42 -76.45 -28.20
C ARG A 6 -42.18 -75.51 -27.02
N LEU A 7 -41.67 -75.97 -25.87
CA LEU A 7 -41.36 -75.09 -24.73
C LEU A 7 -39.96 -74.47 -24.77
N ASN A 8 -38.99 -75.08 -25.46
CA ASN A 8 -37.60 -74.59 -25.44
C ASN A 8 -37.37 -73.34 -26.32
N PHE A 9 -38.21 -73.12 -27.35
CA PHE A 9 -38.03 -72.01 -28.29
C PHE A 9 -38.58 -70.67 -27.78
N THR A 10 -39.61 -70.69 -26.94
CA THR A 10 -40.18 -69.49 -26.30
C THR A 10 -39.38 -69.09 -25.06
N PHE A 11 -38.91 -70.05 -24.26
CA PHE A 11 -38.08 -69.78 -23.09
C PHE A 11 -36.71 -69.21 -23.46
N SER A 12 -36.08 -69.71 -24.53
CA SER A 12 -34.82 -69.18 -25.05
C SER A 12 -34.94 -67.73 -25.57
N LYS A 13 -36.05 -67.38 -26.26
CA LYS A 13 -36.30 -66.01 -26.71
C LYS A 13 -36.59 -65.05 -25.55
N ILE A 14 -37.32 -65.50 -24.53
CA ILE A 14 -37.59 -64.69 -23.33
C ILE A 14 -36.29 -64.47 -22.54
N ILE A 15 -35.46 -65.50 -22.36
CA ILE A 15 -34.14 -65.38 -21.71
C ILE A 15 -33.22 -64.49 -22.55
N SER A 16 -33.15 -64.65 -23.87
CA SER A 16 -32.38 -63.77 -24.75
C SER A 16 -32.82 -62.31 -24.67
N SER A 17 -34.13 -62.06 -24.56
CA SER A 17 -34.67 -60.70 -24.45
C SER A 17 -34.44 -60.10 -23.05
N LEU A 18 -34.55 -60.91 -21.99
CA LEU A 18 -34.21 -60.50 -20.62
C LEU A 18 -32.70 -60.26 -20.47
N VAL A 19 -31.85 -61.13 -21.03
CA VAL A 19 -30.39 -60.96 -21.01
C VAL A 19 -30.00 -59.72 -21.80
N SER A 20 -30.62 -59.44 -22.96
CA SER A 20 -30.37 -58.22 -23.73
C SER A 20 -30.84 -56.96 -23.00
N LEU A 21 -32.00 -57.02 -22.33
CA LEU A 21 -32.53 -55.91 -21.52
C LEU A 21 -31.66 -55.67 -20.30
N VAL A 22 -31.22 -56.72 -19.61
CA VAL A 22 -30.28 -56.67 -18.49
C VAL A 22 -28.91 -56.15 -18.97
N PHE A 23 -28.43 -56.54 -20.15
CA PHE A 23 -27.20 -55.98 -20.74
C PHE A 23 -27.37 -54.49 -21.06
N LEU A 24 -28.53 -54.07 -21.58
CA LEU A 24 -28.81 -52.66 -21.89
C LEU A 24 -28.88 -51.81 -20.61
N VAL A 25 -29.49 -52.35 -19.55
CA VAL A 25 -29.60 -51.71 -18.23
C VAL A 25 -28.24 -51.68 -17.51
N LEU A 26 -27.42 -52.73 -17.64
CA LEU A 26 -26.07 -52.78 -17.10
C LEU A 26 -25.07 -51.93 -17.91
N ALA A 27 -25.27 -51.75 -19.21
CA ALA A 27 -24.43 -50.92 -20.08
C ALA A 27 -24.84 -49.44 -20.08
N MET A 28 -26.08 -49.10 -19.70
CA MET A 28 -26.56 -47.72 -19.61
C MET A 28 -25.68 -46.83 -18.72
N PRO A 29 -25.27 -47.23 -17.50
CA PRO A 29 -24.37 -46.46 -16.66
C PRO A 29 -23.02 -46.19 -17.34
N PHE A 30 -22.46 -47.18 -18.07
CA PHE A 30 -21.21 -47.04 -18.81
C PHE A 30 -21.35 -46.11 -20.03
N LEU A 31 -22.46 -46.20 -20.76
CA LEU A 31 -22.79 -45.30 -21.89
C LEU A 31 -23.01 -43.86 -21.41
N VAL A 32 -23.72 -43.65 -20.30
CA VAL A 32 -23.95 -42.33 -19.71
C VAL A 32 -22.65 -41.76 -19.13
N ALA A 33 -21.83 -42.57 -18.47
CA ALA A 33 -20.50 -42.16 -18.00
C ALA A 33 -19.59 -41.79 -19.20
N SER A 34 -19.57 -42.60 -20.25
CA SER A 34 -18.84 -42.33 -21.50
C SER A 34 -19.31 -41.02 -22.15
N LEU A 35 -20.61 -40.81 -22.26
CA LEU A 35 -21.18 -39.54 -22.77
C LEU A 35 -20.83 -38.35 -21.88
N SER A 36 -20.80 -38.51 -20.56
CA SER A 36 -20.38 -37.45 -19.63
C SER A 36 -18.89 -37.11 -19.79
N GLU A 37 -18.02 -38.11 -19.94
CA GLU A 37 -16.58 -37.89 -20.18
C GLU A 37 -16.30 -37.29 -21.57
N ILE A 38 -17.05 -37.71 -22.59
CA ILE A 38 -17.01 -37.08 -23.92
C ILE A 38 -17.44 -35.60 -23.81
N LYS A 39 -18.54 -35.31 -23.09
CA LYS A 39 -19.02 -33.92 -22.88
C LYS A 39 -17.98 -33.05 -22.17
N LYS A 40 -17.25 -33.58 -21.17
CA LYS A 40 -16.14 -32.86 -20.54
C LYS A 40 -15.00 -32.62 -21.54
N SER A 41 -14.61 -33.64 -22.31
CA SER A 41 -13.52 -33.60 -23.29
C SER A 41 -13.78 -32.66 -24.46
N VAL A 42 -15.05 -32.37 -24.77
CA VAL A 42 -15.46 -31.42 -25.82
C VAL A 42 -15.99 -30.10 -25.27
N GLY A 43 -15.77 -29.81 -23.98
CA GLY A 43 -16.10 -28.50 -23.39
C GLY A 43 -17.59 -28.21 -23.22
N GLN A 44 -18.43 -29.25 -23.18
CA GLN A 44 -19.89 -29.15 -22.95
C GLN A 44 -20.30 -29.37 -21.48
N LYS A 45 -19.35 -29.71 -20.60
CA LYS A 45 -19.57 -29.83 -19.16
C LYS A 45 -18.37 -29.26 -18.41
N THR A 46 -18.63 -28.53 -17.33
CA THR A 46 -17.58 -27.96 -16.50
C THR A 46 -16.81 -29.05 -15.75
N VAL A 47 -15.53 -28.76 -15.48
CA VAL A 47 -14.64 -29.60 -14.68
C VAL A 47 -13.91 -28.74 -13.64
N PRO A 48 -13.54 -29.31 -12.48
CA PRO A 48 -12.69 -28.61 -11.52
C PRO A 48 -11.34 -28.27 -12.15
N VAL A 49 -10.91 -27.01 -12.06
CA VAL A 49 -9.62 -26.53 -12.59
C VAL A 49 -8.67 -26.14 -11.44
N PRO A 50 -7.48 -26.75 -11.33
CA PRO A 50 -6.46 -26.32 -10.38
C PRO A 50 -5.84 -25.00 -10.86
N VAL A 51 -6.11 -23.92 -10.14
CA VAL A 51 -5.58 -22.58 -10.44
C VAL A 51 -5.01 -21.93 -9.20
N VAL A 52 -3.97 -21.13 -9.41
CA VAL A 52 -3.44 -20.17 -8.44
C VAL A 52 -4.03 -18.80 -8.69
N GLY A 53 -4.07 -18.00 -7.64
CA GLY A 53 -4.60 -16.64 -7.68
C GLY A 53 -6.12 -16.53 -7.49
N THR A 54 -6.83 -17.45 -6.82
CA THR A 54 -8.28 -17.26 -6.57
C THR A 54 -8.59 -15.97 -5.79
N GLY A 55 -7.70 -15.52 -4.89
CA GLY A 55 -7.80 -14.22 -4.24
C GLY A 55 -7.76 -13.03 -5.21
N SER A 56 -7.05 -13.16 -6.34
CA SER A 56 -7.05 -12.15 -7.41
C SER A 56 -8.39 -12.06 -8.15
N MET A 57 -9.26 -13.06 -7.98
CA MET A 57 -10.60 -13.10 -8.56
C MET A 57 -11.70 -12.79 -7.52
N TYR A 58 -11.34 -12.34 -6.32
CA TYR A 58 -12.29 -11.80 -5.36
C TYR A 58 -12.95 -10.51 -5.92
N PRO A 59 -14.27 -10.32 -5.78
CA PRO A 59 -15.24 -11.16 -5.06
C PRO A 59 -15.77 -12.35 -5.88
N SER A 60 -15.58 -12.36 -7.20
CA SER A 60 -16.25 -13.29 -8.12
C SER A 60 -15.87 -14.78 -8.02
N LEU A 61 -14.90 -15.20 -7.22
CA LEU A 61 -14.60 -16.63 -6.99
C LEU A 61 -14.50 -16.99 -5.50
N PHE A 62 -15.03 -16.16 -4.61
CA PHE A 62 -15.00 -16.37 -3.17
C PHE A 62 -16.40 -16.68 -2.65
N TRP A 63 -16.53 -17.67 -1.76
CA TRP A 63 -17.80 -17.99 -1.10
C TRP A 63 -17.67 -17.82 0.41
N ILE A 64 -18.78 -17.38 1.02
CA ILE A 64 -19.18 -17.32 2.44
C ILE A 64 -18.62 -16.21 3.37
N GLU A 65 -19.57 -15.51 4.02
CA GLU A 65 -19.41 -14.49 5.08
C GLU A 65 -18.57 -14.95 6.29
N THR A 66 -18.41 -16.26 6.50
CA THR A 66 -17.71 -16.83 7.66
C THR A 66 -16.20 -16.99 7.44
N GLU A 67 -15.73 -17.00 6.20
CA GLU A 67 -14.31 -17.25 5.86
C GLU A 67 -13.44 -15.98 5.93
N GLY A 68 -14.05 -14.81 6.10
CA GLY A 68 -13.34 -13.52 6.17
C GLY A 68 -13.03 -12.97 4.78
N GLY A 69 -13.32 -11.70 4.57
CA GLY A 69 -12.89 -10.97 3.38
C GLY A 69 -11.42 -10.50 3.52
N PRO A 70 -10.86 -9.83 2.51
CA PRO A 70 -9.51 -9.25 2.58
C PRO A 70 -9.32 -8.23 3.71
N ASP A 71 -10.39 -7.77 4.35
CA ASP A 71 -10.38 -6.81 5.45
C ASP A 71 -10.29 -7.46 6.87
N ASP A 72 -10.09 -8.79 6.99
CA ASP A 72 -9.95 -9.50 8.27
C ASP A 72 -8.49 -9.96 8.52
N PRO A 73 -7.71 -9.24 9.37
CA PRO A 73 -6.30 -9.52 9.67
C PRO A 73 -6.04 -10.84 10.39
N GLU A 74 -7.01 -11.35 11.17
CA GLU A 74 -6.86 -12.59 11.95
C GLU A 74 -7.09 -13.84 11.09
N LYS A 75 -7.79 -13.70 9.96
CA LYS A 75 -8.04 -14.78 8.99
C LYS A 75 -7.16 -14.72 7.74
N THR A 76 -6.31 -13.70 7.60
CA THR A 76 -5.38 -13.54 6.47
C THR A 76 -4.30 -14.62 6.41
N ALA A 77 -4.17 -15.43 7.47
CA ALA A 77 -3.28 -16.58 7.56
C ALA A 77 -3.96 -17.93 7.17
N ILE A 78 -5.06 -17.91 6.40
CA ILE A 78 -5.57 -19.13 5.78
C ILE A 78 -4.81 -19.34 4.46
N GLU A 79 -3.78 -20.17 4.54
CA GLU A 79 -2.99 -20.69 3.43
C GLU A 79 -3.85 -21.00 2.19
N GLU A 80 -3.52 -20.38 1.05
CA GLU A 80 -3.81 -20.88 -0.30
C GLU A 80 -5.22 -21.43 -0.62
N TYR A 81 -5.95 -20.69 -1.46
CA TYR A 81 -6.59 -21.24 -2.66
C TYR A 81 -7.47 -22.49 -2.50
N ARG A 82 -8.75 -22.39 -2.10
CA ARG A 82 -9.76 -23.39 -2.51
C ARG A 82 -11.15 -22.83 -2.81
N THR A 83 -11.26 -22.16 -3.94
CA THR A 83 -12.33 -22.57 -4.87
C THR A 83 -11.66 -23.19 -6.06
N THR A 84 -11.93 -24.46 -6.32
CA THR A 84 -11.57 -25.09 -7.59
C THR A 84 -12.68 -24.70 -8.56
N PRO A 85 -12.54 -23.62 -9.37
CA PRO A 85 -13.61 -23.18 -10.23
C PRO A 85 -13.97 -24.30 -11.18
N HIS A 86 -15.28 -24.44 -11.42
CA HIS A 86 -15.79 -25.39 -12.40
C HIS A 86 -15.90 -24.65 -13.72
N MET A 87 -15.03 -24.99 -14.67
CA MET A 87 -14.92 -24.28 -15.95
C MET A 87 -15.01 -25.27 -17.11
N TYR A 88 -15.39 -24.78 -18.29
CA TYR A 88 -15.41 -25.60 -19.50
C TYR A 88 -14.01 -25.72 -20.07
N LEU A 89 -13.63 -26.93 -20.49
CA LEU A 89 -12.45 -27.10 -21.32
C LEU A 89 -12.63 -26.32 -22.62
N ARG A 90 -11.64 -25.51 -23.01
CA ARG A 90 -11.66 -24.74 -24.25
C ARG A 90 -11.46 -25.66 -25.44
N PHE A 91 -12.57 -26.17 -25.94
CA PHE A 91 -12.58 -27.01 -27.12
C PHE A 91 -12.40 -26.17 -28.37
N LYS A 92 -11.30 -26.41 -29.10
CA LYS A 92 -10.97 -25.70 -30.35
C LYS A 92 -11.83 -26.16 -31.53
N GLY A 93 -12.94 -26.87 -31.29
CA GLY A 93 -13.87 -27.34 -32.30
C GLY A 93 -13.39 -28.51 -33.14
N ILE A 94 -14.31 -29.08 -33.92
CA ILE A 94 -14.05 -30.13 -34.90
C ILE A 94 -14.21 -29.52 -36.29
N THR A 95 -13.24 -29.74 -37.17
CA THR A 95 -13.34 -29.31 -38.58
C THR A 95 -13.94 -30.44 -39.40
N LEU A 96 -15.13 -30.21 -39.96
CA LEU A 96 -15.82 -31.12 -40.87
C LEU A 96 -16.16 -30.37 -42.15
N PHE A 97 -15.75 -30.91 -43.31
CA PHE A 97 -16.04 -30.32 -44.63
C PHE A 97 -15.62 -28.84 -44.76
N GLY A 98 -14.49 -28.47 -44.18
CA GLY A 98 -13.97 -27.09 -44.20
C GLY A 98 -14.72 -26.13 -43.27
N LYS A 99 -15.75 -26.57 -42.54
CA LYS A 99 -16.44 -25.79 -41.51
C LYS A 99 -16.04 -26.28 -40.12
N LYS A 100 -15.86 -25.32 -39.22
CA LYS A 100 -15.48 -25.57 -37.83
C LYS A 100 -16.74 -25.58 -36.97
N TYR A 101 -16.93 -26.65 -36.20
CA TYR A 101 -18.09 -26.87 -35.33
C TYR A 101 -17.64 -26.95 -33.88
N LEU A 102 -18.54 -26.65 -32.94
CA LEU A 102 -18.29 -26.73 -31.50
C LEU A 102 -17.11 -25.85 -31.04
N THR A 103 -16.88 -24.72 -31.70
CA THR A 103 -15.93 -23.72 -31.21
C THR A 103 -16.56 -22.89 -30.11
N ARG A 104 -15.78 -22.59 -29.09
CA ARG A 104 -16.10 -21.54 -28.13
C ARG A 104 -15.10 -20.41 -28.30
N ASP A 105 -15.55 -19.35 -28.93
CA ASP A 105 -14.76 -18.14 -29.05
C ASP A 105 -14.70 -17.45 -27.69
N LEU A 106 -13.61 -16.74 -27.44
CA LEU A 106 -13.40 -16.01 -26.20
C LEU A 106 -14.10 -14.66 -26.31
N ALA A 107 -14.86 -14.29 -25.28
CA ALA A 107 -15.58 -13.04 -25.21
C ALA A 107 -15.06 -12.15 -24.06
N ALA A 108 -15.31 -10.85 -24.17
CA ALA A 108 -15.05 -9.92 -23.08
C ALA A 108 -15.92 -10.31 -21.87
N GLY A 109 -15.33 -10.28 -20.68
CA GLY A 109 -15.96 -10.72 -19.43
C GLY A 109 -15.75 -12.19 -19.09
N ASP A 110 -15.33 -13.04 -20.04
CA ASP A 110 -15.04 -14.44 -19.74
C ASP A 110 -13.92 -14.57 -18.71
N MET A 111 -14.10 -15.47 -17.74
CA MET A 111 -12.98 -15.92 -16.90
C MET A 111 -12.26 -17.04 -17.64
N VAL A 112 -10.94 -16.94 -17.73
CA VAL A 112 -10.10 -17.91 -18.43
C VAL A 112 -9.02 -18.45 -17.51
N ALA A 113 -8.77 -19.75 -17.61
CA ALA A 113 -7.63 -20.40 -16.99
C ALA A 113 -6.60 -20.83 -18.03
N PHE A 114 -5.35 -20.48 -17.80
CA PHE A 114 -4.24 -20.67 -18.72
C PHE A 114 -2.93 -20.84 -17.97
N GLN A 115 -1.93 -21.41 -18.64
CA GLN A 115 -0.58 -21.54 -18.13
C GLN A 115 0.40 -21.33 -19.28
N ASN A 116 1.40 -20.49 -19.09
CA ASN A 116 2.45 -20.24 -20.07
C ASN A 116 3.79 -19.94 -19.37
N GLU A 117 4.80 -19.56 -20.14
CA GLU A 117 6.12 -19.25 -19.60
C GLU A 117 6.10 -18.07 -18.61
N ALA A 118 5.30 -17.04 -18.90
CA ALA A 118 5.16 -15.88 -18.02
C ALA A 118 4.52 -16.27 -16.68
N THR A 119 3.45 -17.08 -16.68
CA THR A 119 2.83 -17.53 -15.42
C THR A 119 3.80 -18.38 -14.59
N ARG A 120 4.57 -19.28 -15.21
CA ARG A 120 5.58 -20.08 -14.49
C ARG A 120 6.68 -19.23 -13.87
N LYS A 121 7.15 -18.21 -14.61
CA LYS A 121 8.15 -17.28 -14.12
C LYS A 121 7.65 -16.49 -12.91
N ILE A 122 6.42 -15.96 -12.99
CA ILE A 122 5.80 -15.24 -11.86
C ILE A 122 5.69 -16.15 -10.63
N LEU A 123 5.23 -17.40 -10.81
CA LEU A 123 5.12 -18.35 -9.69
C LEU A 123 6.47 -18.69 -9.08
N LEU A 124 7.50 -18.87 -9.91
CA LEU A 124 8.86 -19.09 -9.43
C LEU A 124 9.37 -17.90 -8.60
N GLU A 125 9.16 -16.67 -9.07
CA GLU A 125 9.54 -15.44 -8.35
C GLU A 125 8.76 -15.26 -7.04
N GLU A 126 7.51 -15.70 -7.00
CA GLU A 126 6.65 -15.69 -5.81
C GLU A 126 6.90 -16.90 -4.87
N GLY A 127 7.79 -17.83 -5.23
CA GLY A 127 8.08 -19.04 -4.44
C GLY A 127 6.94 -20.05 -4.39
N LYS A 128 6.06 -20.05 -5.40
CA LYS A 128 4.87 -20.90 -5.52
C LYS A 128 5.09 -22.07 -6.48
N ASP A 129 4.22 -23.08 -6.39
CA ASP A 129 4.22 -24.23 -7.29
C ASP A 129 3.85 -23.82 -8.72
N GLN A 130 4.71 -24.19 -9.68
CA GLN A 130 4.62 -23.83 -11.09
C GLN A 130 3.66 -24.71 -11.89
N ASP A 131 3.17 -25.80 -11.30
CA ASP A 131 2.22 -26.72 -11.94
C ASP A 131 0.80 -26.14 -12.02
N PHE A 132 0.53 -25.04 -11.29
CA PHE A 132 -0.75 -24.35 -11.33
C PHE A 132 -0.87 -23.32 -12.45
N GLY A 133 -2.07 -23.20 -13.02
CA GLY A 133 -2.41 -22.17 -13.99
C GLY A 133 -2.98 -20.90 -13.34
N PHE A 134 -2.98 -19.80 -14.07
CA PHE A 134 -3.61 -18.55 -13.63
C PHE A 134 -5.08 -18.56 -14.04
N ILE A 135 -5.92 -17.91 -13.23
CA ILE A 135 -7.27 -17.49 -13.63
C ILE A 135 -7.35 -15.97 -13.68
N LYS A 136 -7.90 -15.43 -14.77
CA LYS A 136 -8.11 -13.99 -14.99
C LYS A 136 -9.37 -13.75 -15.82
N ARG A 137 -9.88 -12.53 -15.82
CA ARG A 137 -10.99 -12.10 -16.68
C ARG A 137 -10.49 -11.43 -17.95
N ILE A 138 -11.07 -11.78 -19.10
CA ILE A 138 -10.82 -11.07 -20.37
C ILE A 138 -11.46 -9.69 -20.32
N ILE A 139 -10.63 -8.67 -20.48
CA ILE A 139 -11.06 -7.27 -20.49
C ILE A 139 -11.13 -6.74 -21.92
N ALA A 140 -10.15 -7.11 -22.76
CA ALA A 140 -10.12 -6.73 -24.17
C ALA A 140 -9.75 -7.87 -25.11
N LEU A 141 -10.40 -7.84 -26.27
CA LEU A 141 -10.29 -8.78 -27.38
C LEU A 141 -9.34 -8.25 -28.46
N PRO A 142 -8.89 -9.10 -29.41
CA PRO A 142 -8.15 -8.63 -30.58
C PRO A 142 -8.86 -7.47 -31.29
N GLY A 143 -8.11 -6.39 -31.54
CA GLY A 143 -8.60 -5.16 -32.17
C GLY A 143 -9.14 -4.09 -31.22
N ASP A 144 -9.44 -4.44 -29.96
CA ASP A 144 -9.80 -3.44 -28.95
C ASP A 144 -8.59 -2.54 -28.62
N THR A 145 -8.87 -1.33 -28.16
CA THR A 145 -7.88 -0.42 -27.57
C THR A 145 -8.15 -0.30 -26.07
N ILE A 146 -7.12 -0.52 -25.25
CA ILE A 146 -7.18 -0.33 -23.79
C ILE A 146 -6.29 0.83 -23.37
N GLU A 147 -6.78 1.60 -22.39
CA GLU A 147 -6.05 2.66 -21.68
C GLU A 147 -6.42 2.57 -20.19
N LEU A 148 -5.46 2.80 -19.30
CA LEU A 148 -5.70 2.88 -17.86
C LEU A 148 -5.56 4.34 -17.44
N ARG A 149 -6.55 4.90 -16.76
CA ARG A 149 -6.52 6.32 -16.41
C ARG A 149 -7.37 6.60 -15.19
N ASP A 150 -6.81 7.36 -14.25
CA ASP A 150 -7.50 7.80 -13.03
C ASP A 150 -8.07 6.66 -12.18
N GLY A 151 -7.46 5.46 -12.24
CA GLY A 151 -7.94 4.26 -11.54
C GLY A 151 -8.98 3.44 -12.32
N TYR A 152 -9.33 3.83 -13.55
CA TYR A 152 -10.33 3.17 -14.39
C TYR A 152 -9.72 2.52 -15.63
N VAL A 153 -10.41 1.50 -16.14
CA VAL A 153 -10.14 0.91 -17.46
C VAL A 153 -10.98 1.63 -18.50
N TYR A 154 -10.32 2.11 -19.56
CA TYR A 154 -10.96 2.61 -20.76
C TYR A 154 -10.80 1.57 -21.87
N LYS A 155 -11.93 1.14 -22.44
CA LYS A 155 -11.95 0.26 -23.61
C LYS A 155 -12.57 0.99 -24.79
N ASN A 156 -11.85 1.07 -25.89
CA ASN A 156 -12.25 1.78 -27.11
C ASN A 156 -12.66 3.25 -26.85
N GLY A 157 -12.03 3.88 -25.86
CA GLY A 157 -12.26 5.28 -25.49
C GLY A 157 -13.35 5.51 -24.44
N GLU A 158 -14.08 4.48 -24.02
CA GLU A 158 -15.15 4.57 -23.02
C GLU A 158 -14.73 3.89 -21.72
N ILE A 159 -15.19 4.40 -20.58
CA ILE A 159 -14.98 3.75 -19.28
C ILE A 159 -15.70 2.39 -19.31
N LEU A 160 -14.97 1.34 -18.94
CA LEU A 160 -15.54 0.01 -18.84
C LEU A 160 -16.36 -0.11 -17.54
N ALA A 161 -17.62 -0.53 -17.66
CA ALA A 161 -18.43 -0.88 -16.50
C ALA A 161 -17.96 -2.22 -15.91
N GLU A 162 -17.46 -2.20 -14.68
CA GLU A 162 -16.83 -3.37 -14.04
C GLU A 162 -17.56 -3.74 -12.73
N PRO A 163 -18.78 -4.31 -12.79
CA PRO A 163 -19.53 -4.68 -11.57
C PRO A 163 -18.84 -5.80 -10.77
N TYR A 164 -17.94 -6.55 -11.41
CA TYR A 164 -17.25 -7.70 -10.86
C TYR A 164 -15.98 -7.36 -10.06
N ILE A 165 -15.48 -6.12 -10.10
CA ILE A 165 -14.26 -5.76 -9.34
C ILE A 165 -14.60 -5.44 -7.89
N TYR A 166 -13.65 -5.72 -6.99
CA TYR A 166 -13.85 -5.50 -5.57
C TYR A 166 -14.12 -4.03 -5.20
N ARG A 167 -13.33 -3.10 -5.74
CA ARG A 167 -13.45 -1.67 -5.48
C ARG A 167 -13.41 -0.88 -6.79
N PRO A 168 -14.25 0.15 -6.97
CA PRO A 168 -14.10 1.08 -8.10
C PRO A 168 -12.75 1.80 -8.01
N ARG A 169 -12.33 2.41 -9.13
CA ARG A 169 -11.15 3.28 -9.18
C ARG A 169 -9.85 2.64 -8.64
N SER A 170 -9.71 1.33 -8.82
CA SER A 170 -8.60 0.53 -8.26
C SER A 170 -7.59 0.04 -9.30
N THR A 171 -7.73 0.46 -10.57
CA THR A 171 -6.92 -0.05 -11.68
C THR A 171 -5.90 0.97 -12.14
N TYR A 172 -4.64 0.76 -11.77
CA TYR A 172 -3.49 1.59 -12.17
C TYR A 172 -2.53 0.81 -13.03
N GLY A 173 -1.83 1.53 -13.90
CA GLY A 173 -0.81 0.95 -14.77
C GLY A 173 0.39 0.42 -14.01
N GLU A 174 1.04 -0.58 -14.61
CA GLU A 174 2.27 -1.20 -14.11
C GLU A 174 3.31 -1.25 -15.23
N SER A 175 4.25 -2.21 -15.15
CA SER A 175 5.42 -2.26 -16.03
C SER A 175 5.11 -2.52 -17.51
N PHE A 176 4.01 -3.21 -17.84
CA PHE A 176 3.65 -3.54 -19.22
C PHE A 176 2.70 -2.52 -19.84
N LEU A 177 1.69 -2.06 -19.09
CA LEU A 177 0.79 -1.00 -19.49
C LEU A 177 0.77 0.09 -18.41
N PRO A 178 1.61 1.14 -18.54
CA PRO A 178 1.58 2.30 -17.67
C PRO A 178 0.29 3.12 -17.85
N ASP A 179 -0.05 3.93 -16.85
CA ASP A 179 -1.21 4.82 -16.94
C ASP A 179 -1.11 5.78 -18.13
N CYS A 180 -2.26 6.07 -18.73
CA CYS A 180 -2.50 6.92 -19.89
C CYS A 180 -1.78 6.52 -21.18
N GLN A 181 -1.28 5.28 -21.25
CA GLN A 181 -0.83 4.70 -22.52
C GLN A 181 -1.94 3.90 -23.16
N LYS A 182 -2.07 4.03 -24.49
CA LYS A 182 -3.02 3.26 -25.29
C LYS A 182 -2.34 2.01 -25.84
N LEU A 183 -3.01 0.87 -25.69
CA LEU A 183 -2.59 -0.40 -26.23
C LEU A 183 -3.68 -0.96 -27.14
N VAL A 184 -3.37 -1.13 -28.42
CA VAL A 184 -4.22 -1.87 -29.36
C VAL A 184 -3.89 -3.35 -29.24
N ILE A 185 -4.90 -4.19 -28.97
CA ILE A 185 -4.70 -5.62 -28.77
C ILE A 185 -4.44 -6.30 -30.12
N PRO A 186 -3.27 -6.96 -30.31
CA PRO A 186 -2.95 -7.65 -31.56
C PRO A 186 -3.88 -8.84 -31.86
N PRO A 187 -3.91 -9.32 -33.12
CA PRO A 187 -4.58 -10.57 -33.47
C PRO A 187 -4.19 -11.73 -32.55
N ASN A 188 -5.19 -12.49 -32.11
CA ASN A 188 -5.03 -13.68 -31.25
C ASN A 188 -4.42 -13.40 -29.85
N LYS A 189 -4.33 -12.13 -29.42
CA LYS A 189 -3.94 -11.73 -28.06
C LYS A 189 -5.13 -11.20 -27.27
N TYR A 190 -5.02 -11.27 -25.95
CA TYR A 190 -6.05 -10.82 -25.02
C TYR A 190 -5.41 -10.07 -23.86
N PHE A 191 -6.09 -9.01 -23.40
CA PHE A 191 -5.73 -8.29 -22.17
C PHE A 191 -6.61 -8.80 -21.03
N VAL A 192 -6.00 -9.32 -19.98
CA VAL A 192 -6.70 -9.96 -18.87
C VAL A 192 -6.34 -9.33 -17.53
N LEU A 193 -7.32 -9.15 -16.66
CA LEU A 193 -7.15 -8.58 -15.32
C LEU A 193 -7.73 -9.50 -14.25
N GLY A 194 -7.24 -9.37 -13.02
CA GLY A 194 -7.91 -9.91 -11.84
C GLY A 194 -9.07 -9.01 -11.42
N ASP A 195 -10.08 -9.58 -10.78
CA ASP A 195 -11.20 -8.81 -10.22
C ASP A 195 -10.79 -8.04 -8.95
N ASN A 196 -9.76 -8.52 -8.24
CA ASN A 196 -9.10 -7.80 -7.17
C ASN A 196 -7.79 -7.18 -7.68
N ARG A 197 -7.93 -5.99 -8.27
CA ARG A 197 -6.86 -5.27 -8.99
C ARG A 197 -5.58 -5.09 -8.17
N LYS A 198 -5.70 -4.78 -6.88
CA LYS A 198 -4.54 -4.45 -6.03
C LYS A 198 -3.66 -5.66 -5.69
N VAL A 199 -4.17 -6.89 -5.81
CA VAL A 199 -3.45 -8.12 -5.43
C VAL A 199 -3.32 -9.10 -6.60
N SER A 200 -3.29 -8.56 -7.83
CA SER A 200 -3.33 -9.35 -9.06
C SER A 200 -2.10 -9.12 -9.92
N SER A 201 -1.29 -10.17 -10.10
CA SER A 201 -0.30 -10.25 -11.18
C SER A 201 -1.02 -10.52 -12.51
N ASP A 202 -1.19 -9.48 -13.33
CA ASP A 202 -2.00 -9.53 -14.56
C ASP A 202 -1.43 -8.69 -15.72
N SER A 203 -2.21 -8.48 -16.78
CA SER A 203 -1.74 -7.86 -18.03
C SER A 203 -1.22 -6.44 -17.88
N ARG A 204 -1.40 -5.78 -16.73
CA ARG A 204 -0.81 -4.44 -16.47
C ARG A 204 0.70 -4.50 -16.28
N GLY A 205 1.21 -5.60 -15.73
CA GLY A 205 2.60 -5.74 -15.30
C GLY A 205 3.25 -7.00 -15.84
N PRO A 206 3.71 -7.94 -14.98
CA PRO A 206 4.62 -9.01 -15.36
C PRO A 206 4.02 -10.05 -16.33
N LEU A 207 2.68 -10.15 -16.43
CA LEU A 207 2.03 -11.11 -17.32
C LEU A 207 1.99 -10.61 -18.78
N GLY A 208 1.75 -9.32 -18.98
CA GLY A 208 1.46 -8.74 -20.30
C GLY A 208 0.25 -9.39 -20.99
N LEU A 209 0.24 -9.37 -22.33
CA LEU A 209 -0.83 -9.98 -23.13
C LEU A 209 -0.70 -11.51 -23.17
N ILE A 210 -1.84 -12.20 -23.07
CA ILE A 210 -1.88 -13.67 -23.21
C ILE A 210 -2.24 -14.07 -24.64
N ASP A 211 -1.72 -15.22 -25.08
CA ASP A 211 -2.17 -15.80 -26.34
C ASP A 211 -3.49 -16.55 -26.15
N GLY A 212 -4.40 -16.40 -27.11
CA GLY A 212 -5.58 -17.23 -27.18
C GLY A 212 -5.24 -18.71 -27.14
N SER A 213 -4.11 -19.15 -27.69
CA SER A 213 -3.69 -20.55 -27.69
C SER A 213 -3.42 -21.13 -26.30
N ASP A 214 -3.06 -20.28 -25.34
CA ASP A 214 -2.66 -20.66 -23.98
C ASP A 214 -3.89 -20.94 -23.08
N VAL A 215 -5.06 -20.45 -23.50
CA VAL A 215 -6.32 -20.64 -22.77
C VAL A 215 -6.78 -22.09 -22.86
N THR A 216 -6.81 -22.74 -21.69
CA THR A 216 -7.21 -24.14 -21.53
C THR A 216 -8.65 -24.26 -21.04
N PHE A 217 -9.10 -23.37 -20.15
CA PHE A 217 -10.48 -23.40 -19.64
C PHE A 217 -11.13 -22.02 -19.70
N VAL A 218 -12.46 -22.02 -19.83
CA VAL A 218 -13.29 -20.82 -19.93
C VAL A 218 -14.52 -20.99 -19.04
N LEU A 219 -14.83 -19.97 -18.25
CA LEU A 219 -16.13 -19.77 -17.61
C LEU A 219 -16.76 -18.51 -18.22
N PRO A 220 -17.75 -18.69 -19.12
CA PRO A 220 -18.36 -17.60 -19.86
C PRO A 220 -19.03 -16.58 -18.96
N TYR A 221 -19.01 -15.30 -19.36
CA TYR A 221 -19.61 -14.22 -18.56
C TYR A 221 -21.09 -14.48 -18.21
N GLU A 222 -21.87 -15.00 -19.15
CA GLU A 222 -23.28 -15.33 -18.96
C GLU A 222 -23.52 -16.48 -17.98
N GLU A 223 -22.54 -17.36 -17.79
CA GLU A 223 -22.61 -18.52 -16.89
C GLU A 223 -22.02 -18.20 -15.50
N GLN A 224 -21.56 -16.97 -15.26
CA GLN A 224 -21.07 -16.50 -13.96
C GLN A 224 -22.21 -16.05 -13.01
N THR A 225 -23.47 -16.39 -13.30
CA THR A 225 -24.65 -16.05 -12.47
C THR A 225 -24.47 -16.31 -10.97
N PRO A 226 -23.83 -17.42 -10.51
CA PRO A 226 -23.63 -17.64 -9.07
C PRO A 226 -22.85 -16.52 -8.37
N TYR A 227 -22.04 -15.76 -9.11
CA TYR A 227 -21.19 -14.71 -8.57
C TYR A 227 -21.77 -13.31 -8.75
N GLN A 228 -22.80 -13.16 -9.59
CA GLN A 228 -23.42 -11.85 -9.88
C GLN A 228 -24.07 -11.22 -8.66
N SER A 229 -24.50 -12.03 -7.67
CA SER A 229 -25.00 -11.52 -6.40
C SER A 229 -23.92 -10.84 -5.54
N LEU A 230 -22.64 -11.07 -5.84
CA LEU A 230 -21.50 -10.45 -5.16
C LEU A 230 -21.00 -9.20 -5.88
N TRP A 231 -21.57 -8.89 -7.05
CA TRP A 231 -21.18 -7.74 -7.85
C TRP A 231 -21.75 -6.45 -7.27
N ARG A 232 -20.94 -5.40 -7.34
CA ARG A 232 -21.33 -4.04 -6.93
C ARG A 232 -22.12 -3.34 -8.03
N ASP A 233 -22.85 -2.29 -7.69
CA ASP A 233 -23.48 -1.41 -8.68
C ASP A 233 -22.41 -0.44 -9.25
N PRO A 234 -22.10 -0.47 -10.57
CA PRO A 234 -21.07 0.38 -11.15
C PRO A 234 -21.62 1.71 -11.69
N LYS A 235 -22.92 2.00 -11.56
CA LYS A 235 -23.57 3.17 -12.20
C LYS A 235 -22.95 4.52 -11.81
N ASP A 236 -22.37 4.58 -10.63
CA ASP A 236 -21.89 5.81 -10.01
C ASP A 236 -20.36 5.88 -9.95
N ASP A 237 -19.67 4.93 -10.61
CA ASP A 237 -18.22 4.79 -10.51
C ASP A 237 -17.45 6.01 -11.00
N ASP A 238 -18.00 6.73 -11.98
CA ASP A 238 -17.37 7.88 -12.61
C ASP A 238 -17.68 9.22 -11.91
N LYS A 239 -18.56 9.24 -10.89
CA LYS A 239 -18.95 10.47 -10.18
C LYS A 239 -17.78 11.18 -9.52
N ASP A 240 -16.83 10.41 -9.02
CA ASP A 240 -15.65 10.91 -8.32
C ASP A 240 -14.44 11.08 -9.26
N GLN A 241 -14.65 10.98 -10.58
CA GLN A 241 -13.57 11.17 -11.53
C GLN A 241 -12.91 12.55 -11.34
N GLY A 242 -11.58 12.56 -11.26
CA GLY A 242 -10.83 13.80 -11.07
C GLY A 242 -10.95 14.44 -9.68
N THR A 243 -11.59 13.80 -8.70
CA THR A 243 -11.53 14.20 -7.27
C THR A 243 -10.60 13.27 -6.48
N PRO A 244 -9.90 13.73 -5.43
CA PRO A 244 -9.15 12.83 -4.56
C PRO A 244 -10.07 11.98 -3.68
N SER A 245 -9.74 10.70 -3.47
CA SER A 245 -10.56 9.81 -2.64
C SER A 245 -10.22 9.85 -1.15
N LEU A 246 -9.05 10.39 -0.77
CA LEU A 246 -8.56 10.29 0.60
C LEU A 246 -9.30 11.22 1.58
N ASN A 247 -9.94 10.62 2.59
CA ASN A 247 -10.33 11.31 3.82
C ASN A 247 -9.15 11.42 4.78
N VAL A 248 -8.46 12.56 4.76
CA VAL A 248 -7.25 12.80 5.57
C VAL A 248 -7.54 12.75 7.09
N ALA A 249 -8.73 13.18 7.53
CA ALA A 249 -9.09 13.18 8.95
C ALA A 249 -9.29 11.75 9.48
N GLU A 250 -9.91 10.90 8.67
CA GLU A 250 -10.05 9.47 8.95
C GLU A 250 -8.68 8.78 8.96
N PHE A 251 -7.81 9.11 8.00
CA PHE A 251 -6.44 8.58 7.97
C PHE A 251 -5.66 8.89 9.26
N TYR A 252 -5.72 10.13 9.75
CA TYR A 252 -5.10 10.47 11.04
C TYR A 252 -5.64 9.66 12.21
N THR A 253 -6.94 9.38 12.20
CA THR A 253 -7.59 8.58 13.25
C THR A 253 -7.06 7.15 13.24
N LEU A 254 -6.99 6.53 12.06
CA LEU A 254 -6.49 5.17 11.89
C LEU A 254 -5.00 5.06 12.22
N LEU A 255 -4.17 5.98 11.70
CA LEU A 255 -2.73 5.99 11.96
C LEU A 255 -2.43 6.15 13.45
N ASN A 256 -3.10 7.09 14.14
CA ASN A 256 -2.87 7.29 15.57
C ASN A 256 -3.35 6.11 16.42
N ARG A 257 -4.41 5.41 16.01
CA ARG A 257 -4.81 4.13 16.63
C ARG A 257 -3.70 3.08 16.48
N ALA A 258 -3.20 2.88 15.27
CA ALA A 258 -2.12 1.91 15.01
C ALA A 258 -0.83 2.23 15.81
N ARG A 259 -0.51 3.52 15.99
CA ARG A 259 0.61 3.97 16.85
C ARG A 259 0.36 3.65 18.32
N GLN A 260 -0.84 3.95 18.82
CA GLN A 260 -1.21 3.68 20.22
C GLN A 260 -1.17 2.19 20.57
N GLU A 261 -1.61 1.31 19.68
CA GLU A 261 -1.55 -0.15 19.86
C GLU A 261 -0.12 -0.67 20.07
N LYS A 262 0.89 0.06 19.57
CA LYS A 262 2.31 -0.22 19.76
C LYS A 262 2.98 0.64 20.84
N ASN A 263 2.20 1.35 21.67
CA ASN A 263 2.68 2.29 22.68
C ASN A 263 3.53 3.44 22.13
N ILE A 264 3.27 3.85 20.88
CA ILE A 264 3.94 4.98 20.24
C ILE A 264 3.04 6.23 20.38
N PRO A 265 3.58 7.40 20.77
CA PRO A 265 2.79 8.62 20.91
C PRO A 265 2.05 9.01 19.63
N ALA A 266 0.83 9.53 19.76
CA ALA A 266 0.05 10.01 18.62
C ALA A 266 0.73 11.21 17.93
N LEU A 267 0.60 11.28 16.61
CA LEU A 267 1.03 12.43 15.81
C LEU A 267 -0.04 13.52 15.86
N LYS A 268 0.41 14.75 16.08
CA LYS A 268 -0.42 15.95 16.03
C LYS A 268 -0.48 16.47 14.60
N ASN A 269 -1.68 16.71 14.08
CA ASN A 269 -1.84 17.39 12.79
C ASN A 269 -1.40 18.86 12.91
N VAL A 270 -0.46 19.29 12.07
CA VAL A 270 0.07 20.65 12.03
C VAL A 270 -0.19 21.28 10.66
N GLY A 271 -0.84 22.45 10.67
CA GLY A 271 -1.21 23.16 9.44
C GLY A 271 -0.01 23.55 8.57
N ALA A 272 1.12 23.93 9.17
CA ALA A 272 2.34 24.24 8.45
C ALA A 272 2.91 23.02 7.70
N LEU A 273 2.89 21.82 8.30
CA LEU A 273 3.27 20.58 7.60
C LEU A 273 2.28 20.24 6.48
N SER A 274 0.99 20.51 6.67
CA SER A 274 -0.02 20.32 5.62
C SER A 274 0.17 21.30 4.46
N ASN A 275 0.56 22.55 4.73
CA ASN A 275 0.93 23.51 3.70
C ASN A 275 2.23 23.09 2.99
N SER A 276 3.22 22.62 3.74
CA SER A 276 4.47 22.09 3.20
C SER A 276 4.22 20.90 2.25
N SER A 277 3.41 19.93 2.66
CA SER A 277 3.07 18.78 1.82
C SER A 277 2.28 19.18 0.57
N ARG A 278 1.44 20.23 0.65
CA ARG A 278 0.77 20.81 -0.52
C ARG A 278 1.73 21.49 -1.50
N LEU A 279 2.70 22.26 -1.00
CA LEU A 279 3.75 22.85 -1.84
C LEU A 279 4.55 21.76 -2.55
N ARG A 280 4.92 20.72 -1.81
CA ARG A 280 5.64 19.56 -2.32
C ARG A 280 4.85 18.75 -3.34
N ALA A 281 3.57 18.52 -3.10
CA ALA A 281 2.67 17.88 -4.06
C ALA A 281 2.47 18.74 -5.32
N ASN A 282 2.60 20.07 -5.19
CA ASN A 282 2.47 20.98 -6.33
C ASN A 282 3.72 21.06 -7.20
N ASP A 283 4.89 20.99 -6.60
CA ASP A 283 6.18 21.05 -7.28
C ASP A 283 7.05 19.87 -6.84
N SER A 284 6.99 18.79 -7.62
CA SER A 284 7.75 17.57 -7.36
C SER A 284 9.27 17.75 -7.51
N SER A 285 9.73 18.86 -8.10
CA SER A 285 11.15 19.21 -8.20
C SER A 285 11.70 19.89 -6.95
N SER A 286 10.83 20.49 -6.13
CA SER A 286 11.22 21.09 -4.85
C SER A 286 11.66 20.02 -3.85
N SER A 287 12.73 20.29 -3.10
CA SER A 287 13.11 19.45 -1.95
C SER A 287 12.12 19.59 -0.79
N LEU A 288 12.09 18.58 0.09
CA LEU A 288 11.35 18.61 1.36
C LEU A 288 11.72 19.86 2.18
N GLU A 289 13.03 20.09 2.36
CA GLU A 289 13.56 21.23 3.12
C GLU A 289 13.03 22.57 2.60
N THR A 290 13.09 22.78 1.27
CA THR A 290 12.56 24.00 0.63
C THR A 290 11.05 24.17 0.90
N ALA A 291 10.29 23.08 0.83
CA ALA A 291 8.86 23.11 1.10
C ALA A 291 8.54 23.41 2.57
N LEU A 292 9.33 22.89 3.52
CA LEU A 292 9.18 23.16 4.96
C LEU A 292 9.50 24.63 5.26
N THR A 293 10.63 25.14 4.76
CA THR A 293 11.02 26.56 4.93
C THR A 293 9.96 27.50 4.38
N ARG A 294 9.46 27.25 3.16
CA ARG A 294 8.40 28.07 2.54
C ARG A 294 7.07 28.01 3.30
N ALA A 295 6.79 26.89 3.96
CA ALA A 295 5.61 26.75 4.81
C ALA A 295 5.80 27.36 6.21
N GLY A 296 6.97 27.93 6.52
CA GLY A 296 7.29 28.47 7.83
C GLY A 296 7.42 27.39 8.91
N TYR A 297 7.76 26.16 8.53
CA TYR A 297 7.97 25.04 9.45
C TYR A 297 9.46 24.81 9.69
N ASN A 298 9.85 24.66 10.95
CA ASN A 298 11.21 24.33 11.35
C ASN A 298 11.18 23.32 12.50
N ASN A 299 11.91 22.21 12.35
CA ASN A 299 12.14 21.23 13.41
C ASN A 299 13.41 20.43 13.10
N ILE A 300 13.97 19.75 14.11
CA ILE A 300 15.25 19.04 14.00
C ILE A 300 15.15 17.85 13.05
N LEU A 301 14.05 17.10 13.15
CA LEU A 301 13.76 16.01 12.26
C LEU A 301 12.61 16.38 11.34
N SER A 302 12.78 16.03 10.08
CA SER A 302 11.71 16.04 9.09
C SER A 302 11.68 14.72 8.33
N GLY A 303 10.47 14.31 7.97
CA GLY A 303 10.23 13.12 7.17
C GLY A 303 9.22 13.40 6.06
N GLU A 304 9.28 12.60 5.00
CA GLU A 304 8.36 12.63 3.87
C GLU A 304 7.97 11.21 3.47
N PHE A 305 6.68 11.00 3.22
CA PHE A 305 6.18 9.88 2.42
C PHE A 305 5.35 10.41 1.25
N VAL A 306 5.45 9.72 0.12
CA VAL A 306 4.69 10.03 -1.09
C VAL A 306 4.06 8.75 -1.61
N SER A 307 2.75 8.75 -1.77
CA SER A 307 1.98 7.67 -2.39
C SER A 307 1.27 8.21 -3.64
N ARG A 308 1.14 7.36 -4.67
CA ARG A 308 0.45 7.68 -5.92
C ARG A 308 -0.69 6.70 -6.12
N GLY A 309 -1.83 7.21 -6.58
CA GLY A 309 -3.07 6.46 -6.74
C GLY A 309 -4.14 6.91 -5.76
N HIS A 310 -5.37 6.47 -6.03
CA HIS A 310 -6.53 6.76 -5.19
C HIS A 310 -6.57 5.78 -4.03
N PHE A 311 -6.43 6.32 -2.82
CA PHE A 311 -6.49 5.58 -1.58
C PHE A 311 -7.66 6.10 -0.73
N ASN A 312 -8.42 5.19 -0.16
CA ASN A 312 -9.15 5.53 1.06
C ASN A 312 -8.18 5.56 2.27
N ALA A 313 -8.68 6.00 3.42
CA ALA A 313 -7.86 6.17 4.62
C ALA A 313 -7.19 4.86 5.10
N GLN A 314 -7.94 3.75 5.08
CA GLN A 314 -7.45 2.44 5.49
C GLN A 314 -6.38 1.91 4.53
N GLU A 315 -6.64 2.02 3.23
CA GLU A 315 -5.72 1.56 2.19
C GLU A 315 -4.40 2.33 2.20
N LEU A 316 -4.45 3.64 2.42
CA LEU A 316 -3.23 4.43 2.57
C LEU A 316 -2.43 3.95 3.79
N LEU A 317 -3.09 3.71 4.93
CA LEU A 317 -2.42 3.22 6.12
C LEU A 317 -1.77 1.85 5.87
N GLU A 318 -2.50 0.91 5.30
CA GLU A 318 -1.99 -0.43 4.95
C GLU A 318 -0.80 -0.33 3.98
N ASN A 319 -0.90 0.52 2.95
CA ASN A 319 0.17 0.76 2.00
C ASN A 319 1.45 1.27 2.70
N LEU A 320 1.31 2.26 3.59
CA LEU A 320 2.44 2.83 4.32
C LEU A 320 3.03 1.86 5.35
N LEU A 321 2.23 0.98 5.95
CA LEU A 321 2.70 -0.04 6.88
C LEU A 321 3.35 -1.24 6.19
N TYR A 322 2.95 -1.54 4.94
CA TYR A 322 3.48 -2.65 4.16
C TYR A 322 4.95 -2.44 3.79
N PHE A 323 5.32 -1.22 3.35
CA PHE A 323 6.70 -0.94 2.94
C PHE A 323 7.60 -0.64 4.15
N PRO A 324 8.74 -1.35 4.32
CA PRO A 324 9.59 -1.18 5.50
C PRO A 324 10.13 0.23 5.74
N SER A 325 10.38 1.00 4.67
CA SER A 325 10.89 2.38 4.77
C SER A 325 9.86 3.33 5.37
N THR A 326 8.64 3.34 4.81
CA THR A 326 7.53 4.16 5.31
C THR A 326 7.11 3.70 6.69
N TYR A 327 7.01 2.38 6.93
CA TYR A 327 6.67 1.82 8.25
C TYR A 327 7.60 2.37 9.34
N LYS A 328 8.93 2.30 9.15
CA LYS A 328 9.91 2.81 10.11
C LYS A 328 9.72 4.29 10.40
N GLN A 329 9.30 5.07 9.41
CA GLN A 329 9.13 6.50 9.53
C GLN A 329 7.82 6.86 10.24
N ILE A 330 6.68 6.38 9.74
CA ILE A 330 5.35 6.70 10.29
C ILE A 330 5.11 6.06 11.66
N MET A 331 5.90 5.05 12.05
CA MET A 331 5.89 4.41 13.36
C MET A 331 7.09 4.81 14.24
N SER A 332 7.92 5.77 13.83
CA SER A 332 8.99 6.25 14.71
C SER A 332 8.40 7.11 15.86
N PRO A 333 8.85 6.91 17.11
CA PRO A 333 8.51 7.78 18.23
C PRO A 333 9.18 9.16 18.14
N ASP A 334 10.19 9.30 17.27
CA ASP A 334 10.95 10.55 17.10
C ASP A 334 10.14 11.62 16.36
N TYR A 335 9.07 11.24 15.66
CA TYR A 335 8.10 12.17 15.08
C TYR A 335 6.90 12.34 16.01
N GLN A 336 6.49 13.60 16.21
CA GLN A 336 5.33 13.98 17.02
C GLN A 336 4.28 14.76 16.21
N GLU A 337 4.62 15.19 15.00
CA GLU A 337 3.78 16.04 14.16
C GLU A 337 3.66 15.47 12.76
N ILE A 338 2.51 15.70 12.13
CA ILE A 338 2.22 15.26 10.77
C ILE A 338 1.41 16.32 10.01
N GLY A 339 1.57 16.39 8.70
CA GLY A 339 0.68 17.09 7.81
C GLY A 339 0.58 16.39 6.47
N VAL A 340 -0.64 16.04 6.06
CA VAL A 340 -0.93 15.29 4.85
C VAL A 340 -1.77 16.12 3.91
N THR A 341 -1.39 16.11 2.64
CA THR A 341 -2.19 16.65 1.54
C THR A 341 -2.43 15.55 0.53
N SER A 342 -3.66 15.48 0.06
CA SER A 342 -3.99 14.78 -1.18
C SER A 342 -4.50 15.78 -2.21
N LEU A 343 -4.04 15.62 -3.45
CA LEU A 343 -4.53 16.37 -4.59
C LEU A 343 -4.34 15.58 -5.89
N ASN A 344 -5.20 15.86 -6.87
CA ASN A 344 -5.04 15.34 -8.21
C ASN A 344 -4.10 16.24 -9.02
N LYS A 345 -3.16 15.59 -9.70
CA LYS A 345 -2.20 16.21 -10.62
C LYS A 345 -2.17 15.46 -11.92
N GLU A 346 -1.80 16.18 -12.96
CA GLU A 346 -1.36 15.56 -14.19
C GLU A 346 0.10 15.14 -14.05
N VAL A 347 0.37 13.84 -14.11
CA VAL A 347 1.71 13.26 -14.13
C VAL A 347 1.91 12.66 -15.52
N ASN A 348 2.82 13.26 -16.31
CA ASN A 348 3.11 12.83 -17.69
C ASN A 348 1.87 12.72 -18.60
N GLY A 349 0.94 13.68 -18.54
CA GLY A 349 -0.29 13.63 -19.33
C GLY A 349 -1.44 12.85 -18.66
N CYS A 350 -1.22 12.32 -17.45
CA CYS A 350 -2.18 11.43 -16.79
C CYS A 350 -2.73 11.98 -15.47
N PRO A 351 -4.05 12.06 -15.29
CA PRO A 351 -4.63 12.37 -13.99
C PRO A 351 -4.25 11.30 -12.96
N SER A 352 -3.69 11.73 -11.83
CA SER A 352 -3.27 10.87 -10.73
C SER A 352 -3.47 11.59 -9.40
N GLU A 353 -4.03 10.89 -8.41
CA GLU A 353 -3.98 11.34 -7.02
C GLU A 353 -2.55 11.16 -6.50
N ILE A 354 -2.03 12.22 -5.90
CA ILE A 354 -0.76 12.21 -5.19
C ILE A 354 -1.05 12.56 -3.74
N VAL A 355 -0.67 11.64 -2.85
CA VAL A 355 -0.73 11.82 -1.41
C VAL A 355 0.68 12.11 -0.92
N VAL A 356 0.88 13.25 -0.26
CA VAL A 356 2.14 13.63 0.36
C VAL A 356 1.91 13.85 1.83
N GLY A 357 2.70 13.18 2.67
CA GLY A 357 2.71 13.39 4.11
C GLY A 357 4.09 13.81 4.59
N HIS A 358 4.14 14.93 5.32
CA HIS A 358 5.34 15.38 5.99
C HIS A 358 5.24 15.12 7.48
N LEU A 359 6.34 14.70 8.07
CA LEU A 359 6.48 14.41 9.49
C LEU A 359 7.44 15.41 10.12
N GLY A 360 7.14 15.79 11.36
CA GLY A 360 7.94 16.70 12.16
C GLY A 360 8.30 16.06 13.49
N GLY A 361 9.56 16.18 13.87
CA GLY A 361 10.09 15.53 15.07
C GLY A 361 11.11 16.38 15.79
N TYR A 362 11.06 16.33 17.12
CA TYR A 362 12.03 17.00 17.98
C TYR A 362 12.83 15.94 18.74
N ILE A 363 14.16 15.92 18.53
CA ILE A 363 15.07 15.15 19.38
C ILE A 363 15.50 16.07 20.54
N PRO A 364 15.19 15.72 21.81
CA PRO A 364 15.70 16.45 22.96
C PRO A 364 17.22 16.49 22.95
N ALA A 365 17.79 17.64 23.31
CA ALA A 365 19.23 17.80 23.40
C ALA A 365 19.82 16.86 24.45
N SER A 366 20.99 16.29 24.15
CA SER A 366 21.76 15.47 25.08
C SER A 366 23.06 16.19 25.39
N TYR A 367 23.25 16.52 26.67
CA TYR A 367 24.44 17.20 27.16
C TYR A 367 25.27 16.25 28.02
N ASP A 368 26.60 16.37 27.93
CA ASP A 368 27.50 15.64 28.81
C ASP A 368 27.31 16.10 30.27
N LYS A 369 27.33 15.13 31.20
CA LYS A 369 27.09 15.41 32.62
C LYS A 369 28.14 16.37 33.19
N HIS A 370 29.41 16.25 32.79
CA HIS A 370 30.49 17.10 33.26
C HIS A 370 30.34 18.53 32.73
N ALA A 371 29.78 18.70 31.52
CA ALA A 371 29.50 20.04 30.99
C ALA A 371 28.50 20.78 31.89
N ILE A 372 27.42 20.10 32.33
CA ILE A 372 26.45 20.67 33.28
C ILE A 372 27.13 20.97 34.63
N GLU A 373 27.89 20.01 35.16
CA GLU A 373 28.59 20.16 36.46
C GLU A 373 29.61 21.32 36.45
N ASN A 374 30.28 21.59 35.34
CA ASN A 374 31.21 22.71 35.21
C ASN A 374 30.49 24.07 35.31
N TRP A 375 29.34 24.22 34.65
CA TRP A 375 28.54 25.43 34.76
C TRP A 375 27.93 25.59 36.15
N GLU A 376 27.48 24.51 36.78
CA GLU A 376 27.02 24.52 38.18
C GLU A 376 28.14 24.95 39.14
N SER A 377 29.37 24.48 38.92
CA SER A 377 30.53 24.91 39.70
C SER A 377 30.82 26.41 39.51
N LEU A 378 30.71 26.94 38.28
CA LEU A 378 30.83 28.38 38.03
C LEU A 378 29.77 29.17 38.80
N ILE A 379 28.51 28.73 38.79
CA ILE A 379 27.44 29.36 39.59
C ILE A 379 27.81 29.36 41.06
N SER A 380 28.20 28.20 41.61
CA SER A 380 28.59 28.08 43.02
C SER A 380 29.76 28.98 43.41
N ASN A 381 30.77 29.10 42.53
CA ASN A 381 31.92 29.97 42.77
C ASN A 381 31.51 31.45 42.76
N LEU A 382 30.70 31.86 41.78
CA LEU A 382 30.20 33.23 41.68
C LEU A 382 29.28 33.58 42.87
N ASP A 383 28.41 32.67 43.28
CA ASP A 383 27.56 32.80 44.47
C ASP A 383 28.39 33.00 45.76
N SER A 384 29.57 32.38 45.84
CA SER A 384 30.48 32.56 46.97
C SER A 384 31.26 33.89 46.93
N VAL A 385 31.62 34.36 45.74
CA VAL A 385 32.54 35.49 45.55
C VAL A 385 31.83 36.83 45.48
N ILE A 386 30.66 36.90 44.83
CA ILE A 386 29.89 38.15 44.67
C ILE A 386 29.61 38.83 46.03
N PRO A 387 29.09 38.14 47.06
CA PRO A 387 28.82 38.79 48.35
C PRO A 387 30.07 39.33 49.06
N SER A 388 31.24 38.75 48.76
CA SER A 388 32.51 39.23 49.31
C SER A 388 32.92 40.56 48.68
N TRP A 389 32.77 40.70 47.35
CA TRP A 389 32.99 41.98 46.65
C TRP A 389 31.92 43.02 46.97
N GLU A 390 30.68 42.63 47.23
CA GLU A 390 29.64 43.58 47.66
C GLU A 390 29.98 44.26 48.98
N LYS A 391 30.61 43.53 49.92
CA LYS A 391 31.12 44.10 51.18
C LYS A 391 32.30 45.05 50.96
N ALA A 392 33.01 44.95 49.83
CA ALA A 392 34.12 45.84 49.51
C ALA A 392 33.66 47.29 49.29
N LYS A 393 32.35 47.53 49.05
CA LYS A 393 31.79 48.89 48.88
C LYS A 393 32.07 49.81 50.07
N ASP A 394 32.16 49.24 51.27
CA ASP A 394 32.39 49.99 52.51
C ASP A 394 33.89 50.23 52.81
N TYR A 395 34.82 49.71 51.98
CA TYR A 395 36.26 49.88 52.21
C TYR A 395 36.72 51.29 51.81
N PRO A 396 37.39 52.03 52.71
CA PRO A 396 37.92 53.35 52.40
C PRO A 396 39.08 53.25 51.39
N GLY A 397 38.97 53.95 50.26
CA GLY A 397 40.05 54.07 49.26
C GLY A 397 39.89 53.20 48.02
N ILE A 398 38.90 52.29 47.99
CA ILE A 398 38.61 51.46 46.83
C ILE A 398 37.91 52.25 45.71
N ASP A 399 38.30 51.99 44.46
CA ASP A 399 37.70 52.56 43.26
C ASP A 399 36.29 51.99 43.04
N GLN A 400 35.28 52.84 43.28
CA GLN A 400 33.88 52.47 43.20
C GLN A 400 33.40 52.19 41.78
N ASP A 401 34.01 52.80 40.75
CA ASP A 401 33.63 52.57 39.35
C ASP A 401 34.11 51.19 38.90
N LYS A 402 35.36 50.84 39.24
CA LYS A 402 35.90 49.50 38.99
C LYS A 402 35.16 48.42 39.74
N LEU A 403 34.86 48.64 41.03
CA LEU A 403 34.09 47.70 41.83
C LEU A 403 32.67 47.52 41.27
N GLY A 404 32.01 48.60 40.87
CA GLY A 404 30.70 48.55 40.23
C GLY A 404 30.71 47.77 38.91
N ARG A 405 31.72 47.98 38.07
CA ARG A 405 31.90 47.22 36.82
C ARG A 405 32.15 45.74 37.10
N LEU A 406 33.02 45.40 38.06
CA LEU A 406 33.29 44.02 38.45
C LEU A 406 32.00 43.32 38.91
N LEU A 407 31.25 43.92 39.83
CA LEU A 407 30.01 43.34 40.34
C LEU A 407 28.96 43.14 39.23
N THR A 408 28.89 44.07 38.28
CA THR A 408 28.02 43.95 37.09
C THR A 408 28.41 42.73 36.26
N ILE A 409 29.70 42.59 35.93
CA ILE A 409 30.21 41.46 35.16
C ILE A 409 29.93 40.14 35.88
N LEU A 410 30.26 40.03 37.17
CA LEU A 410 30.05 38.80 37.94
C LEU A 410 28.56 38.39 37.96
N ALA A 411 27.65 39.36 38.08
CA ALA A 411 26.21 39.12 38.02
C ALA A 411 25.75 38.66 36.63
N GLU A 412 26.24 39.28 35.55
CA GLU A 412 25.96 38.89 34.17
C GLU A 412 26.42 37.45 33.89
N ARG A 413 27.66 37.13 34.26
CA ARG A 413 28.24 35.78 34.10
C ARG A 413 27.44 34.74 34.87
N ARG A 414 27.03 35.04 36.10
CA ARG A 414 26.18 34.17 36.91
C ARG A 414 24.82 33.95 36.24
N SER A 415 24.18 35.01 35.76
CA SER A 415 22.89 34.93 35.09
C SER A 415 22.97 34.06 33.84
N LEU A 416 24.02 34.23 33.04
CA LEU A 416 24.30 33.39 31.88
C LEU A 416 24.46 31.92 32.29
N ALA A 417 25.29 31.62 33.28
CA ALA A 417 25.54 30.27 33.74
C ALA A 417 24.26 29.55 34.21
N VAL A 418 23.38 30.25 34.94
CA VAL A 418 22.07 29.73 35.37
C VAL A 418 21.20 29.39 34.17
N GLU A 419 21.08 30.30 33.21
CA GLU A 419 20.27 30.10 32.01
C GLU A 419 20.76 28.90 31.17
N VAL A 420 22.08 28.73 31.06
CA VAL A 420 22.70 27.58 30.38
C VAL A 420 22.36 26.28 31.10
N VAL A 421 22.55 26.19 32.42
CA VAL A 421 22.26 24.99 33.21
C VAL A 421 20.79 24.62 33.13
N ASP A 422 19.89 25.60 33.28
CA ASP A 422 18.44 25.36 33.22
C ASP A 422 18.02 24.85 31.83
N THR A 423 18.58 25.41 30.76
CA THR A 423 18.35 24.97 29.39
C THR A 423 18.86 23.54 29.16
N MET A 424 20.06 23.23 29.64
CA MET A 424 20.66 21.91 29.53
C MET A 424 19.89 20.84 30.31
N LYS A 425 19.52 21.12 31.56
CA LYS A 425 18.70 20.21 32.39
C LYS A 425 17.31 19.98 31.83
N ALA A 426 16.73 20.99 31.18
CA ALA A 426 15.48 20.87 30.45
C ALA A 426 15.59 20.07 29.13
N LYS A 427 16.79 19.61 28.74
CA LYS A 427 17.06 18.90 27.48
C LYS A 427 16.63 19.71 26.25
N LYS A 428 16.76 21.02 26.33
CA LYS A 428 16.51 21.96 25.22
C LYS A 428 17.81 22.29 24.53
N TRP A 429 17.80 22.45 23.21
CA TRP A 429 18.95 22.99 22.48
C TRP A 429 19.22 24.43 22.91
N LEU A 430 20.50 24.81 23.01
CA LEU A 430 20.89 26.20 23.23
C LEU A 430 20.49 27.02 21.99
N SER A 431 19.96 28.22 22.20
CA SER A 431 19.66 29.12 21.07
C SER A 431 20.93 29.77 20.55
N ASP A 432 20.93 30.19 19.28
CA ASP A 432 22.04 30.95 18.68
C ASP A 432 22.42 32.18 19.52
N GLU A 433 21.44 32.84 20.14
CA GLU A 433 21.66 33.98 21.04
C GLU A 433 22.38 33.56 22.33
N LEU A 434 21.99 32.43 22.92
CA LEU A 434 22.62 31.92 24.14
C LEU A 434 24.05 31.42 23.85
N GLU A 435 24.27 30.76 22.70
CA GLU A 435 25.61 30.35 22.25
C GLU A 435 26.53 31.54 21.98
N ALA A 436 26.01 32.62 21.39
CA ALA A 436 26.76 33.86 21.20
C ALA A 436 27.18 34.48 22.55
N ARG A 437 26.29 34.46 23.56
CA ARG A 437 26.59 34.94 24.92
C ARG A 437 27.61 34.05 25.63
N ILE A 438 27.52 32.72 25.49
CA ILE A 438 28.53 31.78 26.01
C ILE A 438 29.90 32.09 25.40
N THR A 439 29.96 32.34 24.09
CA THR A 439 31.20 32.67 23.39
C THR A 439 31.80 34.00 23.89
N ALA A 440 30.95 34.98 24.20
CA ALA A 440 31.37 36.27 24.73
C ALA A 440 31.78 36.24 26.22
N ASP A 441 31.38 35.23 26.99
CA ASP A 441 31.67 35.11 28.43
C ASP A 441 33.17 35.14 28.74
N GLN A 442 34.01 34.61 27.85
CA GLN A 442 35.46 34.61 28.05
C GLN A 442 36.02 36.04 28.16
N THR A 443 35.52 36.97 27.34
CA THR A 443 35.96 38.38 27.40
C THR A 443 35.55 39.03 28.72
N LEU A 444 34.34 38.72 29.20
CA LEU A 444 33.87 39.18 30.51
C LEU A 444 34.69 38.55 31.66
N ALA A 445 35.09 37.28 31.53
CA ALA A 445 35.95 36.61 32.49
C ALA A 445 37.32 37.30 32.61
N ASP A 446 37.93 37.60 31.47
CA ASP A 446 39.24 38.25 31.41
C ASP A 446 39.18 39.68 31.99
N GLU A 447 38.14 40.44 31.66
CA GLU A 447 37.90 41.78 32.23
C GLU A 447 37.71 41.72 33.75
N ALA A 448 36.90 40.78 34.25
CA ALA A 448 36.70 40.59 35.68
C ALA A 448 38.00 40.24 36.40
N SER A 449 38.85 39.38 35.82
CA SER A 449 40.15 39.02 36.38
C SER A 449 41.08 40.24 36.50
N LEU A 450 41.12 41.10 35.48
CA LEU A 450 41.92 42.34 35.53
C LEU A 450 41.42 43.30 36.61
N LEU A 451 40.10 43.51 36.69
CA LEU A 451 39.49 44.36 37.72
C LEU A 451 39.78 43.84 39.13
N VAL A 452 39.72 42.52 39.34
CA VAL A 452 40.09 41.87 40.60
C VAL A 452 41.56 42.13 40.95
N GLU A 453 42.49 42.00 39.99
CA GLU A 453 43.91 42.27 40.22
C GLU A 453 44.21 43.73 40.55
N GLU A 454 43.46 44.67 39.96
CA GLU A 454 43.59 46.10 40.26
C GLU A 454 43.02 46.44 41.64
N LEU A 455 41.79 46.01 41.92
CA LEU A 455 41.11 46.28 43.19
C LEU A 455 41.82 45.63 44.38
N ASN A 456 42.47 44.48 44.21
CA ASN A 456 43.25 43.85 45.28
C ASN A 456 44.54 44.63 45.66
N LYS A 457 44.95 45.64 44.88
CA LYS A 457 46.10 46.50 45.19
C LYS A 457 45.71 47.76 45.96
N GLU A 458 44.42 48.07 46.01
CA GLU A 458 43.81 49.19 46.72
C GLU A 458 43.43 48.76 48.15
#